data_AF-A0A956S040-F1
#
_entry.id   AF-A0A956S040-F1
#
_cell.length_a   1.000
_cell.length_b   1.000
_cell.length_c   1.000
_cell.angle_alpha   90.00
_cell.angle_beta   90.00
_cell.angle_gamma   90.00
#
_symmetry.space_group_name_H-M   'P 1'
#
loop_
_entity.id
_entity.type
_entity.pdbx_description
1 polymer ?
#
loop_
_entity_poly.entity_id
_entity_poly.type
_entity_poly.pdbx_seq_one_letter_code
_entity_poly.pdbx_strand_id
1 'polypeptide(L)' 'MFLIPTVLRRSPIHGTGVFAAADVPAGTRVWEFTSGIDWEMTADQLEAFPEPFRGWLSDLVYQTDDG' A
#
# COMPACT_ATOMS: atom_id res chain seq x y z
N MET A 1 -1.36 -6.63 -4.70
CA MET A 1 -2.73 -6.68 -5.28
C MET A 1 -3.79 -7.09 -4.26
N PHE A 2 -4.99 -6.48 -4.31
CA PHE A 2 -6.12 -6.86 -3.45
C PHE A 2 -6.75 -8.20 -3.88
N LEU A 3 -7.06 -9.06 -2.90
CA LEU A 3 -7.57 -10.42 -3.10
C LEU A 3 -9.06 -10.58 -2.78
N ILE A 4 -9.68 -9.51 -2.30
CA ILE A 4 -11.11 -9.48 -1.98
C ILE A 4 -11.80 -8.41 -2.82
N PRO A 5 -13.12 -8.49 -3.00
CA PRO A 5 -13.88 -7.42 -3.65
C PRO A 5 -13.72 -6.09 -2.89
N THR A 6 -13.24 -5.08 -3.60
CA THR A 6 -13.05 -3.73 -3.07
C THR A 6 -13.84 -2.70 -3.87
N VAL A 7 -14.16 -1.58 -3.23
CA VAL A 7 -14.82 -0.43 -3.85
C VAL A 7 -14.09 0.87 -3.51
N LEU A 8 -14.09 1.80 -4.45
CA LEU A 8 -13.57 3.15 -4.25
C LEU A 8 -14.69 4.07 -3.74
N ARG A 9 -14.43 4.80 -2.66
CA ARG A 9 -15.36 5.79 -2.08
C ARG A 9 -14.60 6.98 -1.52
N ARG A 10 -15.30 8.07 -1.19
CA ARG A 10 -14.66 9.20 -0.48
C ARG A 10 -14.23 8.74 0.91
N SER A 11 -12.96 8.97 1.25
CA SER A 11 -12.45 8.72 2.60
C SER A 11 -12.72 9.95 3.48
N PRO A 12 -13.16 9.75 4.74
CA PRO A 12 -13.28 10.85 5.71
C PRO A 12 -11.91 11.37 6.18
N ILE A 13 -10.83 10.60 5.96
CA ILE A 13 -9.46 11.01 6.29
C ILE A 13 -8.95 11.99 5.22
N HIS A 14 -8.84 11.50 3.98
CA HIS A 14 -8.39 12.31 2.85
C HIS A 14 -8.72 11.63 1.51
N GLY A 15 -9.20 12.40 0.53
CA GLY A 15 -9.32 11.93 -0.86
C GLY A 15 -10.27 10.73 -1.07
N THR A 16 -9.83 9.80 -1.91
CA THR A 16 -10.52 8.54 -2.20
C THR A 16 -9.88 7.41 -1.39
N GLY A 17 -10.69 6.61 -0.70
CA GLY A 17 -10.27 5.41 -0.01
C GLY A 17 -10.69 4.13 -0.74
N VAL A 18 -10.05 3.03 -0.35
CA VAL A 18 -10.41 1.66 -0.75
C VAL A 18 -11.11 0.99 0.42
N PHE A 19 -12.28 0.40 0.17
CA PHE A 19 -13.10 -0.26 1.18
C PHE A 19 -13.44 -1.68 0.76
N ALA A 20 -13.57 -2.59 1.73
CA ALA A 20 -14.11 -3.92 1.48
C ALA A 20 -15.58 -3.81 1.04
N ALA A 21 -15.98 -4.56 0.01
CA ALA A 21 -17.35 -4.57 -0.47
C ALA A 21 -18.30 -5.46 0.36
N ALA A 22 -17.74 -6.24 1.30
CA ALA A 22 -18.45 -7.16 2.20
C ALA A 22 -17.65 -7.35 3.50
N ASP A 23 -18.28 -7.98 4.49
CA ASP A 23 -17.61 -8.38 5.73
C ASP A 23 -16.45 -9.34 5.45
N VAL A 24 -15.30 -9.11 6.08
CA VAL A 24 -14.08 -9.89 5.89
C VAL A 24 -13.84 -10.74 7.14
N PRO A 25 -13.93 -12.07 7.06
CA PRO A 25 -13.67 -12.95 8.21
C PRO A 25 -12.24 -12.79 8.75
N ALA A 26 -12.07 -12.99 10.05
CA ALA A 26 -10.74 -12.98 10.67
C ALA A 26 -9.81 -14.02 10.02
N GLY A 27 -8.55 -13.63 9.80
CA GLY A 27 -7.55 -14.47 9.13
C GLY A 27 -7.65 -14.50 7.60
N THR A 28 -8.62 -13.80 6.99
CA THR A 28 -8.71 -13.68 5.53
C THR A 28 -7.55 -12.86 4.99
N ARG A 29 -6.82 -13.41 4.02
CA ARG A 29 -5.79 -12.66 3.29
C ARG A 29 -6.46 -11.65 2.35
N VAL A 30 -6.22 -10.36 2.59
CA VAL A 30 -6.88 -9.26 1.83
C VAL A 30 -6.03 -8.68 0.72
N TRP A 31 -4.71 -8.85 0.81
CA TRP A 31 -3.73 -8.36 -0.16
C TRP A 31 -2.55 -9.32 -0.19
N GLU A 32 -1.90 -9.38 -1.34
CA GLU A 32 -0.61 -10.01 -1.52
C GLU A 32 0.30 -9.14 -2.36
N PHE A 33 1.60 -9.13 -2.08
CA PHE A 33 2.54 -8.47 -2.96
C PHE A 33 2.53 -9.15 -4.34
N THR A 34 2.40 -8.35 -5.39
CA THR A 34 2.39 -8.81 -6.77
C THR A 34 3.47 -8.05 -7.54
N SER A 35 4.56 -8.75 -7.86
CA SER A 35 5.68 -8.18 -8.63
C SER A 35 5.19 -7.55 -9.93
N GLY A 36 5.68 -6.35 -10.23
CA GLY A 36 5.29 -5.55 -11.41
C GLY A 36 4.00 -4.74 -11.25
N ILE A 37 3.23 -4.96 -10.17
CA ILE A 37 2.08 -4.12 -9.80
C ILE A 37 2.42 -3.29 -8.57
N ASP A 38 2.86 -3.97 -7.52
CA ASP A 38 3.34 -3.34 -6.29
C ASP A 38 4.83 -2.97 -6.49
N TRP A 39 5.27 -1.88 -5.87
CA TRP A 39 6.66 -1.44 -5.93
C TRP A 39 7.48 -2.09 -4.84
N GLU A 40 8.61 -2.65 -5.22
CA GLU A 40 9.67 -3.11 -4.34
C GLU A 40 10.90 -2.26 -4.63
N MET A 41 11.51 -1.74 -3.57
CA MET A 41 12.68 -0.88 -3.68
C MET A 41 13.58 -1.08 -2.47
N THR A 42 14.90 -0.98 -2.69
CA THR A 42 15.88 -0.96 -1.60
C THR A 42 15.85 0.39 -0.88
N ALA A 43 16.41 0.45 0.33
CA ALA A 43 16.61 1.71 1.05
C ALA A 43 17.35 2.76 0.20
N ASP A 44 18.43 2.37 -0.49
CA ASP A 44 19.19 3.26 -1.37
C ASP A 44 18.33 3.82 -2.53
N GLN A 45 17.42 3.01 -3.08
CA GLN A 45 16.49 3.45 -4.13
C GLN A 45 15.46 4.45 -3.59
N LEU A 46 14.97 4.25 -2.36
CA LEU A 46 14.10 5.21 -1.69
C LEU A 46 14.85 6.53 -1.41
N GLU A 47 16.09 6.46 -0.94
CA GLU A 47 16.96 7.61 -0.69
C GLU A 47 17.35 8.37 -1.97
N ALA A 48 17.21 7.78 -3.15
CA ALA A 48 17.48 8.48 -4.41
C ALA A 48 16.36 9.46 -4.79
N PHE A 49 15.15 9.34 -4.24
CA PHE A 49 14.05 10.26 -4.56
C PHE A 49 14.28 11.66 -3.96
N PRO A 50 13.90 12.75 -4.63
CA PRO A 50 14.03 14.10 -4.08
C PRO A 50 12.95 14.40 -3.01
N GLU A 51 13.21 15.39 -2.15
CA GLU A 51 12.19 15.93 -1.26
C GLU A 51 11.19 16.84 -2.02
N PRO A 52 9.91 16.92 -1.60
CA PRO A 52 9.31 16.25 -0.42
C PRO A 52 8.79 14.82 -0.70
N PHE A 53 9.03 14.31 -1.91
CA PHE A 53 8.42 13.06 -2.37
C PHE A 53 8.97 11.84 -1.62
N ARG A 54 10.26 11.84 -1.30
CA ARG A 54 10.88 10.82 -0.44
C ARG A 54 10.20 10.75 0.92
N GLY A 55 10.02 11.88 1.60
CA GLY A 55 9.31 11.93 2.88
C GLY A 55 7.91 11.33 2.77
N TRP A 56 7.15 11.72 1.75
CA TRP A 56 5.81 11.17 1.53
C TRP A 56 5.79 9.65 1.27
N LEU A 57 6.73 9.12 0.47
CA LEU A 57 6.84 7.68 0.26
C LEU A 57 7.21 6.94 1.56
N SER A 58 8.09 7.51 2.36
CA SER A 58 8.55 6.92 3.62
C SER A 58 7.40 6.69 4.61
N ASP A 59 6.35 7.54 4.56
CA ASP A 59 5.14 7.39 5.38
C ASP A 59 4.18 6.27 4.88
N LEU A 60 4.37 5.77 3.65
CA LEU A 60 3.43 4.87 2.97
C LEU A 60 4.00 3.46 2.70
N VAL A 61 5.31 3.30 2.75
CA VAL A 61 5.97 2.01 2.49
C VAL A 61 5.93 1.10 3.70
N TYR A 62 5.83 -0.20 3.45
CA TYR A 62 6.01 -1.22 4.47
C TYR A 62 7.44 -1.75 4.37
N GLN A 63 8.12 -1.86 5.52
CA GLN A 63 9.42 -2.52 5.60
C GLN A 63 9.22 -4.02 5.69
N THR A 64 9.96 -4.78 4.89
CA THR A 64 10.05 -6.23 5.00
C THR A 64 11.26 -6.58 5.87
N ASP A 65 11.21 -7.71 6.58
CA ASP A 65 12.32 -8.15 7.46
C ASP A 65 13.61 -8.48 6.67
N ASP A 66 13.51 -8.55 5.35
CA ASP A 66 14.61 -8.90 4.44
C ASP A 66 15.47 -7.69 3.99
N GLY A 67 15.15 -6.46 4.43
CA GLY A 67 15.97 -5.25 4.24
C GLY A 67 15.35 -4.20 3.34
#